data_AF-A0A928M9G7-F1
#
_entry.id   AF-A0A928M9G7-F1
#
_cell.length_a   1.000
_cell.length_b   1.000
_cell.length_c   1.000
_cell.angle_alpha   90.00
_cell.angle_beta   90.00
_cell.angle_gamma   90.00
#
_symmetry.space_group_name_H-M   'P 1'
#
loop_
_entity.id
_entity.type
_entity.pdbx_description
1 polymer ?
#
loop_
_entity_poly.entity_id
_entity_poly.type
_entity_poly.pdbx_seq_one_letter_code
_entity_poly.pdbx_strand_id
1 'polypeptide(L)'
;MADNKDYIIHSDNQGNINISTEVVAAVSASAALECEGVASLYAIGKDISGFFGKKNANRGVKVLLEEDSMTIDIYLSVKLGVEVNKVGAAVQAAVISAVEVMTGFTVKAVNVHVTGITLDK
;
A
#
# COMPACT_ATOMS: atom_id res chain seq x y z
N MET A 1 6.30 -6.25 -26.95
CA MET A 1 7.02 -6.20 -25.67
C MET A 1 5.96 -6.33 -24.60
N ALA A 2 5.86 -7.51 -23.98
CA ALA A 2 4.80 -7.81 -23.03
C ALA A 2 5.14 -7.16 -21.68
N ASP A 3 4.24 -6.32 -21.18
CA ASP A 3 4.32 -5.76 -19.83
C ASP A 3 4.34 -6.91 -18.83
N ASN A 4 5.50 -7.16 -18.23
CA ASN A 4 5.67 -8.17 -17.20
C ASN A 4 5.07 -7.61 -15.90
N LYS A 5 3.75 -7.78 -15.74
CA LYS A 5 3.08 -7.49 -14.46
C LYS A 5 3.46 -8.59 -13.49
N ASP A 6 4.12 -8.24 -12.39
CA ASP A 6 4.39 -9.19 -11.31
C ASP A 6 3.06 -9.62 -10.68
N TYR A 7 2.74 -10.91 -10.80
CA TYR A 7 1.56 -11.55 -10.21
C TYR A 7 1.98 -12.37 -9.00
N ILE A 8 1.21 -12.26 -7.92
CA ILE A 8 1.27 -13.11 -6.73
C ILE A 8 0.61 -14.43 -7.11
N ILE A 9 1.36 -15.52 -7.21
CA ILE A 9 0.84 -16.84 -7.61
C ILE A 9 0.69 -17.72 -6.36
N HIS A 10 -0.55 -18.00 -5.94
CA HIS A 10 -0.83 -19.02 -4.94
C HIS A 10 -1.35 -20.27 -5.63
N SER A 11 -0.66 -21.40 -5.48
CA SER A 11 -1.08 -22.69 -6.03
C SER A 11 -1.73 -23.49 -4.90
N ASP A 12 -3.06 -23.58 -4.89
CA ASP A 12 -3.78 -24.55 -4.05
C ASP A 12 -4.41 -25.62 -4.95
N ASN A 13 -4.79 -26.76 -4.38
CA ASN A 13 -5.29 -27.96 -5.07
C ASN A 13 -6.61 -27.74 -5.86
N GLN A 14 -7.09 -26.49 -5.99
CA GLN A 14 -8.26 -26.05 -6.75
C GLN A 14 -7.96 -24.96 -7.82
N GLY A 15 -6.71 -24.53 -7.99
CA GLY A 15 -6.30 -23.58 -9.03
C GLY A 15 -5.27 -22.54 -8.56
N ASN A 16 -4.80 -21.73 -9.51
CA ASN A 16 -3.83 -20.66 -9.25
C ASN A 16 -4.54 -19.31 -9.10
N ILE A 17 -4.45 -18.67 -7.94
CA ILE A 17 -4.91 -17.29 -7.75
C ILE A 17 -3.74 -16.35 -8.07
N ASN A 18 -3.91 -15.51 -9.09
CA ASN A 18 -2.93 -14.51 -9.52
C ASN A 18 -3.38 -13.11 -9.09
N ILE A 19 -2.89 -12.59 -7.95
CA ILE A 19 -3.21 -11.23 -7.51
C ILE A 19 -2.08 -10.30 -7.96
N SER A 20 -2.40 -9.23 -8.70
CA SER A 20 -1.37 -8.26 -9.07
C SER A 20 -0.97 -7.41 -7.86
N THR A 21 0.33 -7.16 -7.69
CA THR A 21 0.86 -6.24 -6.68
C THR A 21 0.29 -4.83 -6.82
N GLU A 22 -0.13 -4.44 -8.03
CA GLU A 22 -0.82 -3.18 -8.32
C GLU A 22 -2.18 -3.08 -7.63
N VAL A 23 -2.92 -4.19 -7.52
CA VAL A 23 -4.23 -4.22 -6.83
C VAL A 23 -4.04 -4.08 -5.33
N VAL A 24 -3.07 -4.80 -4.75
CA VAL A 24 -2.74 -4.72 -3.32
C VAL A 24 -2.32 -3.30 -2.94
N ALA A 25 -1.48 -2.67 -3.77
CA ALA A 25 -1.05 -1.30 -3.57
C ALA A 25 -2.23 -0.31 -3.63
N ALA A 26 -3.19 -0.50 -4.54
CA ALA A 26 -4.37 0.35 -4.65
C ALA A 26 -5.28 0.25 -3.43
N VAL A 27 -5.51 -0.98 -2.94
CA VAL A 27 -6.33 -1.24 -1.74
C VAL A 27 -5.69 -0.61 -0.51
N SER A 28 -4.39 -0.83 -0.34
CA SER A 28 -3.62 -0.25 0.75
C SER A 28 -3.64 1.28 0.72
N ALA A 29 -3.53 1.86 -0.48
CA ALA A 29 -3.62 3.31 -0.66
C ALA A 29 -5.01 3.85 -0.29
N SER A 30 -6.09 3.17 -0.72
CA SER A 30 -7.47 3.55 -0.38
C SER A 30 -7.69 3.49 1.14
N ALA A 31 -7.33 2.37 1.77
CA ALA A 31 -7.49 2.17 3.20
C ALA A 31 -6.69 3.20 4.02
N ALA A 32 -5.47 3.55 3.58
CA ALA A 32 -4.67 4.57 4.24
C ALA A 32 -5.27 5.98 4.11
N LEU A 33 -5.86 6.33 2.96
CA LEU A 33 -6.49 7.64 2.74
C LEU A 33 -7.82 7.80 3.49
N GLU A 34 -8.51 6.70 3.78
CA GLU A 34 -9.74 6.70 4.58
C GLU A 34 -9.48 6.88 6.08
N CYS A 35 -8.22 6.73 6.52
CA CYS A 35 -7.85 6.92 7.92
C CYS A 35 -7.85 8.40 8.31
N GLU A 36 -8.53 8.70 9.41
CA GLU A 36 -8.58 10.06 9.95
C GLU A 36 -7.18 10.57 10.33
N GLY A 37 -6.86 11.78 9.88
CA GLY A 37 -5.56 12.42 10.12
C GLY A 37 -4.52 12.17 9.02
N VAL A 38 -4.80 11.32 8.03
CA VAL A 38 -4.00 11.23 6.80
C VAL A 38 -4.39 12.38 5.88
N ALA A 39 -3.40 13.12 5.39
CA ALA A 39 -3.62 14.24 4.48
C ALA A 39 -3.46 13.80 3.02
N SER A 40 -2.36 13.11 2.71
CA SER A 40 -2.08 12.59 1.38
C SER A 40 -1.00 11.50 1.41
N LEU A 41 -0.94 10.68 0.35
CA LEU A 41 0.15 9.73 0.14
C LEU A 41 1.28 10.38 -0.67
N TYR A 42 2.53 10.03 -0.33
CA TYR A 42 3.73 10.61 -0.96
C TYR A 42 4.38 9.60 -1.91
N ALA A 43 4.61 10.00 -3.17
CA ALA A 43 5.28 9.14 -4.15
C ALA A 43 6.77 8.95 -3.82
N ILE A 44 7.22 7.71 -3.69
CA ILE A 44 8.64 7.39 -3.57
C ILE A 44 9.29 7.58 -4.94
N GLY A 45 10.05 8.66 -5.11
CA GLY A 45 10.87 8.87 -6.30
C GLY A 45 12.18 8.10 -6.19
N LYS A 46 12.28 6.93 -6.84
CA LYS A 46 13.59 6.40 -7.30
C LYS A 46 13.56 5.43 -8.49
N ASP A 47 12.41 4.90 -8.91
CA ASP A 47 12.28 4.08 -10.12
C ASP A 47 11.57 4.83 -11.25
N ILE A 48 12.32 5.70 -11.93
CA ILE A 48 11.89 6.44 -13.12
C ILE A 48 11.98 5.59 -14.41
N SER A 49 12.28 4.29 -14.34
CA SER A 49 12.32 3.43 -15.54
C SER A 49 10.94 3.12 -16.12
N GLY A 50 9.85 3.31 -15.36
CA GLY A 50 8.46 3.12 -15.82
C GLY A 50 7.66 4.42 -16.04
N PHE A 51 8.34 5.57 -16.12
CA PHE A 51 7.77 6.91 -15.98
C PHE A 51 6.78 7.38 -17.08
N PHE A 52 6.44 6.58 -18.08
CA PHE A 52 5.63 7.05 -19.21
C PHE A 52 4.32 6.26 -19.42
N GLY A 53 3.41 6.34 -18.45
CA GLY A 53 2.06 5.81 -18.69
C GLY A 53 1.12 5.84 -17.50
N LYS A 54 0.18 6.81 -17.54
CA LYS A 54 -1.11 6.82 -16.83
C LYS A 54 -1.11 7.20 -15.34
N LYS A 55 -2.24 7.81 -15.01
CA LYS A 55 -2.65 8.41 -13.74
C LYS A 55 -2.76 7.35 -12.63
N ASN A 56 -1.64 6.84 -12.12
CA ASN A 56 -1.69 5.78 -11.12
C ASN A 56 -1.90 6.36 -9.71
N ALA A 57 -2.98 5.91 -9.08
CA ALA A 57 -3.38 6.21 -7.71
C ALA A 57 -2.51 5.51 -6.64
N ASN A 58 -1.56 4.65 -7.05
CA ASN A 58 -0.68 3.89 -6.17
C ASN A 58 0.57 4.65 -5.69
N ARG A 59 0.50 5.98 -5.63
CA ARG A 59 1.63 6.81 -5.23
C ARG A 59 1.87 6.64 -3.74
N GLY A 60 2.99 6.03 -3.38
CA GLY A 60 3.43 5.94 -1.98
C GLY A 60 3.16 4.63 -1.27
N VAL A 61 2.74 3.58 -1.99
CA VAL A 61 2.66 2.23 -1.43
C VAL A 61 3.64 1.32 -2.16
N LYS A 62 4.50 0.64 -1.42
CA LYS A 62 5.38 -0.42 -1.91
C LYS A 62 4.97 -1.73 -1.27
N VAL A 63 4.75 -2.75 -2.11
CA VAL A 63 4.38 -4.09 -1.67
C VAL A 63 5.55 -5.01 -1.96
N LEU A 64 6.01 -5.73 -0.95
CA LEU A 64 7.05 -6.76 -1.03
C LEU A 64 6.41 -8.09 -0.67
N LEU A 65 6.56 -9.07 -1.55
CA LEU A 65 6.13 -10.44 -1.32
C LEU A 65 7.38 -11.32 -1.22
N GLU A 66 7.49 -12.05 -0.11
CA GLU A 66 8.52 -13.06 0.11
C GLU A 66 7.83 -14.39 0.46
N GLU A 67 7.84 -15.34 -0.48
CA GLU A 67 7.19 -16.66 -0.39
C GLU A 67 5.71 -16.57 0.01
N ASP A 68 5.41 -16.70 1.31
CA ASP A 68 4.07 -16.63 1.90
C ASP A 68 3.84 -15.39 2.78
N SER A 69 4.80 -14.48 2.84
CA SER A 69 4.73 -13.29 3.70
C SER A 69 4.70 -11.99 2.89
N MET A 70 3.70 -11.16 3.19
CA MET A 70 3.53 -9.86 2.56
C MET A 70 3.95 -8.73 3.52
N THR A 71 4.81 -7.84 3.04
CA THR A 71 5.20 -6.61 3.73
C THR A 71 4.78 -5.40 2.90
N ILE A 72 4.13 -4.43 3.54
CA ILE A 72 3.60 -3.24 2.86
C ILE A 72 4.23 -2.00 3.49
N ASP A 73 4.94 -1.20 2.69
CA ASP A 73 5.46 0.10 3.09
C ASP A 73 4.56 1.20 2.53
N ILE A 74 4.07 2.09 3.41
CA ILE A 74 3.20 3.20 3.06
C ILE A 74 3.87 4.51 3.45
N TYR A 75 3.95 5.42 2.49
CA TYR A 75 4.53 6.75 2.65
C TYR A 75 3.40 7.75 2.61
N LEU A 76 3.18 8.42 3.73
CA LEU A 76 2.08 9.35 3.89
C LEU A 76 2.50 10.64 4.57
N SER A 77 1.65 11.64 4.42
CA SER A 77 1.69 12.90 5.14
C SER A 77 0.47 12.97 6.06
N VAL A 78 0.68 13.51 7.25
CA VAL A 78 -0.37 13.64 8.27
C VAL A 78 -0.80 15.10 8.40
N LYS A 79 -2.01 15.33 8.89
CA LYS A 79 -2.51 16.68 9.18
C LYS A 79 -1.82 17.27 10.41
N LEU A 80 -1.70 18.60 10.47
CA LEU A 80 -1.23 19.27 11.69
C LEU A 80 -2.22 19.01 12.85
N GLY A 81 -1.70 18.73 14.04
CA GLY A 81 -2.51 18.61 15.26
C GLY A 81 -3.02 17.20 15.56
N VAL A 82 -2.59 16.20 14.79
CA VAL A 82 -2.92 14.79 15.04
C VAL A 82 -1.77 14.06 15.74
N GLU A 83 -2.10 13.06 16.55
CA GLU A 83 -1.11 12.18 17.15
C GLU A 83 -0.60 11.17 16.11
N VAL A 84 0.64 11.35 15.66
CA VAL A 84 1.25 10.52 14.61
C VAL A 84 1.21 9.04 14.94
N ASN A 85 1.44 8.66 16.21
CA ASN A 85 1.38 7.27 16.65
C ASN A 85 -0.04 6.68 16.52
N LYS A 86 -1.07 7.47 16.83
CA LYS A 86 -2.47 7.04 16.73
C LYS A 86 -2.89 6.86 15.28
N VAL A 87 -2.51 7.81 14.42
CA VAL A 87 -2.77 7.73 12.97
C VAL A 87 -2.01 6.56 12.35
N GLY A 88 -0.73 6.36 12.71
CA GLY A 88 0.07 5.23 12.23
C GLY A 88 -0.55 3.88 12.60
N ALA A 89 -0.95 3.70 13.85
CA ALA A 89 -1.63 2.48 14.30
C ALA A 89 -2.97 2.26 13.59
N ALA A 90 -3.74 3.32 13.38
CA ALA A 90 -5.01 3.25 12.65
C ALA A 90 -4.81 2.83 11.18
N VAL A 91 -3.82 3.43 10.50
CA VAL A 91 -3.46 3.07 9.11
C VAL A 91 -2.99 1.63 9.02
N GLN A 92 -2.15 1.17 9.95
CA GLN A 92 -1.69 -0.22 9.99
C GLN A 92 -2.88 -1.19 10.12
N ALA A 93 -3.77 -0.95 11.08
CA ALA A 93 -4.94 -1.80 11.29
C ALA A 93 -5.89 -1.81 10.09
N ALA A 94 -6.17 -0.64 9.51
CA ALA A 94 -7.04 -0.51 8.33
C ALA A 94 -6.48 -1.26 7.12
N VAL A 95 -5.18 -1.11 6.85
CA VAL A 95 -4.52 -1.75 5.69
C VAL A 95 -4.44 -3.26 5.87
N ILE A 96 -4.04 -3.75 7.05
CA ILE A 96 -4.02 -5.20 7.33
C ILE A 96 -5.42 -5.78 7.09
N SER A 97 -6.44 -5.19 7.71
CA SER A 97 -7.81 -5.68 7.55
C SER A 97 -8.28 -5.66 6.09
N ALA A 98 -8.01 -4.59 5.34
CA ALA A 98 -8.45 -4.47 3.96
C ALA A 98 -7.76 -5.48 3.03
N VAL A 99 -6.45 -5.68 3.21
CA VAL A 99 -5.65 -6.59 2.38
C VAL A 99 -5.95 -8.05 2.70
N GLU A 100 -6.04 -8.42 3.98
CA GLU A 100 -6.38 -9.79 4.38
C GLU A 100 -7.79 -10.17 3.91
N VAL A 101 -8.77 -9.27 4.04
CA VAL A 101 -10.15 -9.51 3.56
C VAL A 101 -10.21 -9.64 2.04
N MET A 102 -9.46 -8.83 1.30
CA MET A 102 -9.52 -8.86 -0.17
C MET A 102 -8.72 -10.03 -0.77
N THR A 103 -7.57 -10.35 -0.19
CA THR A 103 -6.60 -11.25 -0.82
C THR A 103 -6.53 -12.62 -0.15
N GLY A 104 -6.97 -12.74 1.11
CA GLY A 104 -6.83 -13.96 1.91
C GLY A 104 -5.40 -14.25 2.36
N PHE A 105 -4.42 -13.40 2.04
CA PHE A 105 -3.03 -13.54 2.47
C PHE A 105 -2.81 -12.93 3.84
N THR A 106 -1.95 -13.54 4.64
CA THR A 106 -1.51 -12.97 5.92
C THR A 106 -0.49 -11.85 5.69
N VAL A 107 -0.78 -10.67 6.25
CA VAL A 107 0.15 -9.52 6.17
C VAL A 107 1.11 -9.59 7.36
N LYS A 108 2.41 -9.77 7.08
CA LYS A 108 3.44 -9.90 8.13
C LYS A 108 3.73 -8.57 8.80
N ALA A 109 3.81 -7.50 8.01
CA ALA A 109 4.11 -6.17 8.51
C ALA A 109 3.55 -5.08 7.59
N VAL A 110 3.06 -4.01 8.22
CA VAL A 110 2.74 -2.75 7.55
C VAL A 110 3.59 -1.66 8.16
N ASN A 111 4.50 -1.11 7.37
CA ASN A 111 5.38 -0.03 7.79
C ASN A 111 4.80 1.31 7.32
N VAL A 112 4.56 2.23 8.26
CA VAL A 112 4.05 3.56 7.96
C VAL A 112 5.18 4.58 8.10
N HIS A 113 5.52 5.21 6.98
CA HIS A 113 6.55 6.22 6.85
C HIS A 113 5.89 7.60 6.73
N VAL A 114 6.00 8.40 7.79
CA VAL A 114 5.47 9.77 7.79
C VAL A 114 6.52 10.70 7.20
N THR A 115 6.28 11.14 5.97
CA THR A 115 7.21 11.96 5.16
C THR A 115 7.02 13.46 5.36
N GLY A 116 5.90 13.88 5.93
CA GLY A 116 5.64 15.29 6.20
C GLY A 116 4.35 15.54 6.95
N ILE A 117 4.16 16.82 7.30
CA ILE A 117 2.94 17.32 7.93
C ILE A 117 2.32 18.35 6.98
N THR A 118 1.04 18.21 6.71
CA THR A 118 0.26 19.15 5.90
C THR A 118 -0.55 20.07 6.80
N LEU A 119 -0.46 21.37 6.51
CA LEU A 119 -1.33 22.38 7.07
C LEU A 119 -2.60 22.41 6.21
N ASP A 120 -3.73 21.96 6.76
CA ASP A 120 -5.03 22.27 6.15
C ASP A 120 -5.16 23.81 6.11
N LYS A 121 -5.44 24.35 4.93
CA LYS A 121 -5.47 25.79 4.65
C LYS A 121 -6.84 26.38 4.95
#